data_AF-A0A367QV91-F1
#
_entry.id   AF-A0A367QV91-F1
#
_cell.length_a   1.000
_cell.length_b   1.000
_cell.length_c   1.000
_cell.angle_alpha   90.00
_cell.angle_beta   90.00
_cell.angle_gamma   90.00
#
_symmetry.space_group_name_H-M   'P 1'
#
loop_
_entity.id
_entity.type
_entity.pdbx_description
1 polymer ?
#
loop_
_entity_poly.entity_id
_entity_poly.type
_entity_poly.pdbx_seq_one_letter_code
_entity_poly.pdbx_strand_id
1 'polypeptide(L)'
;GKIHKSYERLQYQTLVPCNCETCKDSQTPHVYFLDTLYKRLNAGRYQIECENSYQIVDVPRLIDDVKPLSVGTDGQINLEIAQLQSQLEQERDESLKHRLRDSNQKEVFISYTWRDEQSKPLVAKIEQAFQAKGIKIIRDTNAIGYKERFKEFMQRLSRGTCVILVISDQYLKSENCMYELVEIAKDKEFYKRIFPIILADANIFKAIERIKYVKYWEEQIKELDKAIKEVSADNLQGIREDIDQYREIRNTIAKLTDLLRDMNT
;
A
#
# COMPACT_ATOMS: atom_id res chain seq x y z
N GLY A 1 -9.92 -8.87 35.21
CA GLY A 1 -11.20 -8.74 34.48
C GLY A 1 -11.05 -9.38 33.11
N LYS A 2 -11.97 -10.26 32.73
CA LYS A 2 -12.07 -10.83 31.38
C LYS A 2 -12.64 -9.77 30.43
N ILE A 3 -11.97 -9.51 29.31
CA ILE A 3 -12.59 -8.92 28.10
C ILE A 3 -12.20 -9.83 26.92
N HIS A 4 -13.11 -9.89 25.95
CA HIS A 4 -13.60 -11.07 25.25
C HIS A 4 -12.87 -11.44 23.95
N LYS A 5 -13.10 -12.69 23.50
CA LYS A 5 -12.84 -13.18 22.13
C LYS A 5 -13.71 -12.43 21.12
N SER A 6 -13.24 -11.32 20.57
CA SER A 6 -13.81 -10.65 19.39
C SER A 6 -13.05 -9.35 19.10
N TYR A 7 -11.88 -9.44 18.47
CA TYR A 7 -11.39 -8.34 17.63
C TYR A 7 -11.32 -8.87 16.21
N GLU A 8 -12.51 -9.04 15.63
CA GLU A 8 -12.69 -9.16 14.19
C GLU A 8 -12.24 -7.85 13.53
N ARG A 9 -11.33 -7.96 12.57
CA ARG A 9 -11.07 -7.03 11.45
C ARG A 9 -11.51 -5.57 11.69
N LEU A 10 -10.60 -4.71 12.12
CA LEU A 10 -10.78 -3.26 11.96
C LEU A 10 -10.69 -2.92 10.47
N GLN A 11 -11.82 -3.01 9.78
CA GLN A 11 -12.08 -2.35 8.50
C GLN A 11 -12.23 -0.87 8.83
N TYR A 12 -11.34 -0.02 8.34
CA TYR A 12 -11.53 1.43 8.44
C TYR A 12 -12.77 1.80 7.61
N GLN A 13 -13.73 2.48 8.24
CA GLN A 13 -14.99 2.86 7.61
C GLN A 13 -14.93 4.37 7.32
N THR A 14 -14.73 4.75 6.07
CA THR A 14 -14.78 6.17 5.66
C THR A 14 -16.22 6.69 5.79
N LEU A 15 -16.39 7.83 6.45
CA LEU A 15 -17.69 8.48 6.67
C LEU A 15 -17.85 9.67 5.72
N VAL A 16 -19.04 9.80 5.15
CA VAL A 16 -19.43 10.84 4.19
C VAL A 16 -20.58 11.64 4.78
N PRO A 17 -20.41 12.93 5.08
CA PRO A 17 -21.51 13.77 5.56
C PRO A 17 -22.55 13.98 4.47
N CYS A 18 -23.83 14.01 4.87
CA CYS A 18 -24.94 14.27 3.98
C CYS A 18 -24.87 15.72 3.47
N ASN A 19 -25.12 15.92 2.18
CA ASN A 19 -25.13 17.23 1.52
C ASN A 19 -26.54 17.81 1.33
N CYS A 20 -27.56 17.27 2.01
CA CYS A 20 -28.92 17.83 1.99
C CYS A 20 -28.94 19.24 2.59
N GLU A 21 -29.98 20.03 2.31
CA GLU A 21 -30.08 21.43 2.76
C GLU A 21 -29.95 21.57 4.29
N THR A 22 -30.47 20.59 5.03
CA THR A 22 -30.40 20.57 6.50
C THR A 22 -29.03 20.16 7.03
N CYS A 23 -28.28 19.32 6.31
CA CYS A 23 -26.99 18.79 6.77
C CYS A 23 -25.79 19.61 6.29
N LYS A 24 -25.89 20.26 5.14
CA LYS A 24 -24.79 20.98 4.49
C LYS A 24 -24.14 22.03 5.39
N ASP A 25 -24.93 22.75 6.18
CA ASP A 25 -24.46 23.81 7.09
C ASP A 25 -24.56 23.42 8.58
N SER A 26 -24.82 22.13 8.86
CA SER A 26 -24.98 21.61 10.23
C SER A 26 -23.64 21.21 10.84
N GLN A 27 -23.46 21.47 12.14
CA GLN A 27 -22.33 20.96 12.92
C GLN A 27 -22.45 19.46 13.20
N THR A 28 -23.65 18.87 13.02
CA THR A 28 -23.92 17.45 13.21
C THR A 28 -24.72 16.91 12.02
N PRO A 29 -24.10 16.83 10.82
CA PRO A 29 -24.77 16.28 9.66
C PRO A 29 -25.04 14.78 9.85
N HIS A 30 -26.06 14.26 9.18
CA HIS A 30 -26.19 12.81 9.03
C HIS A 30 -24.98 12.28 8.24
N VAL A 31 -24.48 11.10 8.59
CA VAL A 31 -23.29 10.52 7.95
C VAL A 31 -23.60 9.16 7.36
N TYR A 32 -23.09 8.92 6.15
CA TYR A 32 -23.15 7.64 5.48
C TYR A 32 -21.79 6.97 5.47
N PHE A 33 -21.77 5.64 5.47
CA PHE A 33 -20.54 4.89 5.21
C PHE A 33 -20.22 4.88 3.72
N LEU A 34 -18.98 5.21 3.34
CA LEU A 34 -18.55 5.24 1.95
C LEU A 34 -18.73 3.89 1.25
N ASP A 35 -18.44 2.78 1.94
CA ASP A 35 -18.68 1.43 1.43
C ASP A 35 -20.17 1.17 1.13
N THR A 36 -21.07 1.74 1.93
CA THR A 36 -22.52 1.65 1.71
C THR A 36 -22.92 2.44 0.47
N LEU A 37 -22.35 3.63 0.27
CA LEU A 37 -22.59 4.45 -0.92
C LEU A 37 -22.09 3.74 -2.19
N TYR A 38 -20.88 3.15 -2.17
CA TYR A 38 -20.36 2.36 -3.30
C TYR A 38 -21.19 1.10 -3.59
N LYS A 39 -21.64 0.37 -2.56
CA LYS A 39 -22.55 -0.79 -2.74
C LYS A 39 -23.85 -0.39 -3.42
N ARG A 40 -24.43 0.77 -3.07
CA ARG A 40 -25.64 1.30 -3.72
C ARG A 40 -25.38 1.70 -5.17
N LEU A 41 -24.26 2.37 -5.44
CA LEU A 41 -23.85 2.75 -6.79
C LEU A 41 -23.73 1.53 -7.70
N ASN A 42 -23.03 0.48 -7.25
CA ASN A 42 -22.85 -0.78 -7.99
C ASN A 42 -24.16 -1.57 -8.18
N ALA A 43 -25.15 -1.34 -7.31
CA ALA A 43 -26.49 -1.92 -7.42
C ALA A 43 -27.47 -1.03 -8.23
N GLY A 44 -26.99 0.07 -8.83
CA GLY A 44 -27.82 1.01 -9.60
C GLY A 44 -28.81 1.83 -8.75
N ARG A 45 -28.56 1.95 -7.44
CA ARG A 45 -29.40 2.68 -6.48
C ARG A 45 -28.81 4.06 -6.19
N TYR A 46 -29.06 5.01 -7.09
CA TYR A 46 -28.41 6.34 -7.08
C TYR A 46 -28.99 7.34 -6.06
N GLN A 47 -30.08 7.01 -5.40
CA GLN A 47 -30.75 7.88 -4.44
C GLN A 47 -30.73 7.25 -3.04
N ILE A 48 -30.57 8.06 -2.00
CA ILE A 48 -30.63 7.64 -0.60
C ILE A 48 -31.34 8.72 0.23
N GLU A 49 -32.12 8.33 1.23
CA GLU A 49 -32.78 9.27 2.13
C GLU A 49 -31.82 9.71 3.24
N CYS A 50 -31.89 10.97 3.65
CA CYS A 50 -31.20 11.48 4.84
C CYS A 50 -32.04 11.21 6.09
N GLU A 51 -31.47 10.56 7.11
CA GLU A 51 -32.23 10.24 8.33
C GLU A 51 -32.50 11.46 9.22
N ASN A 52 -31.76 12.56 9.03
CA ASN A 52 -31.98 13.80 9.78
C ASN A 52 -33.08 14.68 9.15
N SER A 53 -33.18 14.70 7.81
CA SER A 53 -34.07 15.62 7.09
C SER A 53 -35.15 14.94 6.24
N TYR A 54 -35.08 13.62 6.09
CA TYR A 54 -35.92 12.79 5.21
C TYR A 54 -35.90 13.23 3.74
N GLN A 55 -34.92 14.05 3.34
CA GLN A 55 -34.72 14.45 1.96
C GLN A 55 -34.02 13.33 1.19
N ILE A 56 -34.45 13.10 -0.05
CA ILE A 56 -33.75 12.22 -0.98
C ILE A 56 -32.54 12.95 -1.55
N VAL A 57 -31.35 12.40 -1.31
CA VAL A 57 -30.07 12.91 -1.79
C VAL A 57 -29.42 11.96 -2.80
N ASP A 58 -28.59 12.54 -3.65
CA ASP A 58 -27.93 11.85 -4.75
C ASP A 58 -26.62 11.22 -4.26
N VAL A 59 -26.53 9.89 -4.37
CA VAL A 59 -25.40 9.08 -3.89
C VAL A 59 -24.09 9.48 -4.59
N PRO A 60 -24.03 9.60 -5.93
CA PRO A 60 -22.87 10.17 -6.62
C PRO A 60 -22.40 11.52 -6.06
N ARG A 61 -23.32 12.47 -5.83
CA ARG A 61 -22.94 13.81 -5.31
C ARG A 61 -22.34 13.76 -3.92
N LEU A 62 -22.85 12.88 -3.04
CA LEU A 62 -22.27 12.65 -1.72
C LEU A 62 -20.82 12.16 -1.80
N ILE A 63 -20.49 11.34 -2.81
CA ILE A 63 -19.13 10.80 -3.00
C ILE A 63 -18.21 11.87 -3.61
N ASP A 64 -18.71 12.68 -4.55
CA ASP A 64 -17.95 13.71 -5.25
C ASP A 64 -17.54 14.87 -4.32
N ASP A 65 -18.43 15.29 -3.41
CA ASP A 65 -18.18 16.37 -2.45
C ASP A 65 -17.03 16.03 -1.45
N VAL A 66 -16.55 14.78 -1.42
CA VAL A 66 -15.46 14.29 -0.56
C VAL A 66 -14.12 14.21 -1.30
N LYS A 67 -14.06 14.47 -2.61
CA LYS A 67 -12.81 14.48 -3.38
C LYS A 67 -12.40 15.91 -3.77
N PRO A 68 -11.30 16.48 -3.22
CA PRO A 68 -10.78 17.74 -3.72
C PRO A 68 -10.06 17.50 -5.05
N LEU A 69 -10.63 17.98 -6.15
CA LEU A 69 -9.91 18.16 -7.41
C LEU A 69 -9.85 19.65 -7.75
N SER A 70 -8.60 20.11 -7.89
CA SER A 70 -8.17 21.44 -8.31
C SER A 70 -8.95 21.98 -9.52
N VAL A 71 -9.47 23.20 -9.41
CA VAL A 71 -10.17 23.91 -10.49
C VAL A 71 -9.17 24.70 -11.33
N GLY A 72 -9.15 24.43 -12.63
CA GLY A 72 -8.50 25.25 -13.65
C GLY A 72 -8.62 24.60 -15.02
N THR A 73 -9.72 24.89 -15.72
CA THR A 73 -9.97 24.69 -17.18
C THR A 73 -9.38 23.44 -17.83
N ASP A 74 -10.17 22.37 -17.87
CA ASP A 74 -10.44 21.50 -19.04
C ASP A 74 -10.96 20.13 -18.57
N GLY A 75 -12.26 20.06 -18.27
CA GLY A 75 -12.93 18.83 -17.83
C GLY A 75 -12.88 17.69 -18.85
N GLN A 76 -12.58 17.99 -20.13
CA GLN A 76 -12.31 16.97 -21.15
C GLN A 76 -10.96 16.29 -20.96
N ILE A 77 -9.90 17.05 -20.63
CA ILE A 77 -8.55 16.51 -20.47
C ILE A 77 -8.49 15.57 -19.26
N ASN A 78 -9.13 15.93 -18.14
CA ASN A 78 -9.13 15.07 -16.94
C ASN A 78 -9.98 13.80 -17.11
N LEU A 79 -11.09 13.87 -17.86
CA LEU A 79 -11.87 12.66 -18.20
C LEU A 79 -11.10 11.76 -19.17
N GLU A 80 -10.44 12.33 -20.18
CA GLU A 80 -9.62 11.56 -21.12
C GLU A 80 -8.42 10.93 -20.42
N ILE A 81 -7.75 11.63 -19.51
CA ILE A 81 -6.66 11.08 -18.70
C ILE A 81 -7.17 9.95 -17.80
N ALA A 82 -8.28 10.13 -17.09
CA ALA A 82 -8.85 9.09 -16.23
C ALA A 82 -9.35 7.87 -17.03
N GLN A 83 -9.93 8.10 -18.22
CA GLN A 83 -10.35 7.05 -19.13
C GLN A 83 -9.15 6.30 -19.73
N LEU A 84 -8.10 7.01 -20.15
CA LEU A 84 -6.85 6.41 -20.62
C LEU A 84 -6.17 5.62 -19.52
N GLN A 85 -6.12 6.14 -18.29
CA GLN A 85 -5.59 5.42 -17.13
C GLN A 85 -6.40 4.15 -16.85
N SER A 86 -7.73 4.23 -16.82
CA SER A 86 -8.59 3.07 -16.61
C SER A 86 -8.49 2.04 -17.75
N GLN A 87 -8.37 2.48 -19.00
CA GLN A 87 -8.16 1.60 -20.16
C GLN A 87 -6.78 0.93 -20.09
N LEU A 88 -5.73 1.66 -19.74
CA LEU A 88 -4.39 1.13 -19.53
C LEU A 88 -4.36 0.12 -18.37
N GLU A 89 -5.08 0.38 -17.30
CA GLU A 89 -5.26 -0.55 -16.17
C GLU A 89 -6.04 -1.81 -16.58
N GLN A 90 -7.11 -1.67 -17.37
CA GLN A 90 -7.89 -2.81 -17.87
C GLN A 90 -7.10 -3.67 -18.86
N GLU A 91 -6.39 -3.06 -19.81
CA GLU A 91 -5.51 -3.76 -20.74
C GLU A 91 -4.34 -4.44 -20.02
N ARG A 92 -3.78 -3.77 -19.00
CA ARG A 92 -2.80 -4.35 -18.08
C ARG A 92 -3.41 -5.56 -17.39
N ASP A 93 -4.55 -5.44 -16.74
CA ASP A 93 -5.18 -6.53 -15.98
C ASP A 93 -5.58 -7.72 -16.85
N GLU A 94 -6.10 -7.49 -18.05
CA GLU A 94 -6.40 -8.56 -19.02
C GLU A 94 -5.12 -9.22 -19.54
N SER A 95 -4.07 -8.44 -19.81
CA SER A 95 -2.74 -8.95 -20.13
C SER A 95 -2.15 -9.81 -19.00
N LEU A 96 -2.39 -9.43 -17.74
CA LEU A 96 -1.95 -10.17 -16.57
C LEU A 96 -2.78 -11.46 -16.39
N LYS A 97 -4.10 -11.42 -16.59
CA LYS A 97 -4.99 -12.59 -16.57
C LYS A 97 -4.66 -13.60 -17.67
N HIS A 98 -4.33 -13.13 -18.88
CA HIS A 98 -3.91 -13.99 -19.97
C HIS A 98 -2.57 -14.67 -19.66
N ARG A 99 -1.60 -13.95 -19.09
CA ARG A 99 -0.31 -14.53 -18.64
C ARG A 99 -0.44 -15.55 -17.51
N LEU A 100 -1.43 -15.38 -16.62
CA LEU A 100 -1.72 -16.31 -15.52
C LEU A 100 -2.30 -17.64 -16.00
N ARG A 101 -2.99 -17.67 -17.15
CA ARG A 101 -3.54 -18.91 -17.74
C ARG A 101 -2.47 -19.76 -18.42
N ASP A 102 -1.31 -19.18 -18.76
CA ASP A 102 -0.20 -19.83 -19.47
C ASP A 102 0.97 -20.27 -18.58
N SER A 103 0.97 -19.95 -17.27
CA SER A 103 2.20 -20.01 -16.47
C SER A 103 2.55 -21.43 -15.96
N ASN A 104 3.08 -22.27 -16.84
CA ASN A 104 4.04 -23.31 -16.45
C ASN A 104 5.47 -22.73 -16.27
N GLN A 105 5.63 -21.41 -16.44
CA GLN A 105 6.89 -20.69 -16.27
C GLN A 105 7.10 -20.27 -14.81
N LYS A 106 8.25 -20.64 -14.26
CA LYS A 106 8.73 -20.17 -12.95
C LYS A 106 9.15 -18.71 -13.08
N GLU A 107 8.46 -17.80 -12.42
CA GLU A 107 8.85 -16.39 -12.33
C GLU A 107 9.51 -16.12 -10.96
N VAL A 108 10.49 -15.23 -10.94
CA VAL A 108 11.15 -14.78 -9.71
C VAL A 108 11.13 -13.27 -9.67
N PHE A 109 10.71 -12.71 -8.55
CA PHE A 109 10.75 -11.26 -8.33
C PHE A 109 11.91 -10.89 -7.44
N ILE A 110 12.59 -9.79 -7.75
CA ILE A 110 13.62 -9.22 -6.88
C ILE A 110 13.13 -7.87 -6.37
N SER A 111 12.94 -7.77 -5.04
CA SER A 111 12.71 -6.50 -4.33
C SER A 111 14.03 -5.99 -3.79
N TYR A 112 14.40 -4.77 -4.18
CA TYR A 112 15.58 -4.05 -3.71
C TYR A 112 15.34 -2.53 -3.81
N THR A 113 16.18 -1.74 -3.16
CA THR A 113 16.14 -0.28 -3.27
C THR A 113 17.14 0.22 -4.31
N TRP A 114 16.69 0.99 -5.30
CA TRP A 114 17.58 1.60 -6.30
C TRP A 114 18.51 2.65 -5.69
N ARG A 115 18.18 3.17 -4.51
CA ARG A 115 18.96 4.16 -3.77
C ARG A 115 20.27 3.60 -3.20
N ASP A 116 20.40 2.27 -3.18
CA ASP A 116 21.61 1.60 -2.76
C ASP A 116 22.43 1.14 -3.97
N GLU A 117 23.50 1.87 -4.27
CA GLU A 117 24.46 1.50 -5.33
C GLU A 117 25.15 0.16 -5.07
N GLN A 118 25.24 -0.30 -3.81
CA GLN A 118 25.89 -1.58 -3.47
C GLN A 118 25.01 -2.78 -3.84
N SER A 119 23.69 -2.62 -3.80
CA SER A 119 22.75 -3.68 -4.19
C SER A 119 22.76 -3.97 -5.69
N LYS A 120 22.99 -2.95 -6.54
CA LYS A 120 22.83 -3.07 -8.00
C LYS A 120 23.74 -4.12 -8.65
N PRO A 121 25.05 -4.20 -8.34
CA PRO A 121 25.92 -5.24 -8.90
C PRO A 121 25.49 -6.65 -8.50
N LEU A 122 24.98 -6.82 -7.28
CA LEU A 122 24.49 -8.11 -6.81
C LEU A 122 23.21 -8.51 -7.55
N VAL A 123 22.25 -7.59 -7.68
CA VAL A 123 21.00 -7.81 -8.43
C VAL A 123 21.32 -8.20 -9.88
N ALA A 124 22.25 -7.49 -10.53
CA ALA A 124 22.70 -7.81 -11.89
C ALA A 124 23.29 -9.23 -12.00
N LYS A 125 24.09 -9.66 -11.02
CA LYS A 125 24.65 -11.02 -10.97
C LYS A 125 23.56 -12.08 -10.78
N ILE A 126 22.59 -11.83 -9.90
CA ILE A 126 21.44 -12.73 -9.68
C ILE A 126 20.67 -12.89 -11.00
N GLU A 127 20.41 -11.80 -11.70
CA GLU A 127 19.70 -11.83 -12.97
C GLU A 127 20.42 -12.64 -14.03
N GLN A 128 21.72 -12.41 -14.21
CA GLN A 128 22.53 -13.18 -15.14
C GLN A 128 22.49 -14.68 -14.80
N ALA A 129 22.59 -15.03 -13.52
CA ALA A 129 22.57 -16.42 -13.07
C ALA A 129 21.21 -17.11 -13.31
N PHE A 130 20.10 -16.39 -13.14
CA PHE A 130 18.76 -16.92 -13.38
C PHE A 130 18.42 -16.96 -14.89
N GLN A 131 18.83 -15.95 -15.66
CA GLN A 131 18.70 -15.94 -17.11
C GLN A 131 19.46 -17.10 -17.76
N ALA A 132 20.67 -17.41 -17.29
CA ALA A 132 21.44 -18.58 -17.74
C ALA A 132 20.71 -19.92 -17.50
N LYS A 133 19.76 -19.95 -16.56
CA LYS A 133 18.91 -21.11 -16.26
C LYS A 133 17.53 -21.06 -16.94
N GLY A 134 17.31 -20.08 -17.82
CA GLY A 134 16.02 -19.87 -18.49
C GLY A 134 14.90 -19.38 -17.55
N ILE A 135 15.25 -18.86 -16.37
CA ILE A 135 14.27 -18.33 -15.40
C ILE A 135 14.14 -16.83 -15.60
N LYS A 136 12.90 -16.37 -15.79
CA LYS A 136 12.60 -14.96 -15.98
C LYS A 136 12.58 -14.24 -14.63
N ILE A 137 13.39 -13.19 -14.53
CA ILE A 137 13.38 -12.27 -13.39
C ILE A 137 12.54 -11.04 -13.70
N ILE A 138 11.71 -10.65 -12.73
CA ILE A 138 10.99 -9.37 -12.71
C ILE A 138 11.64 -8.51 -11.62
N ARG A 139 12.03 -7.28 -11.96
CA ARG A 139 12.64 -6.33 -11.02
C ARG A 139 11.60 -5.39 -10.48
N ASP A 140 11.75 -5.05 -9.22
CA ASP A 140 11.32 -3.75 -8.74
C ASP A 140 12.37 -2.69 -9.11
N THR A 141 12.04 -1.76 -10.01
CA THR A 141 12.97 -0.67 -10.39
C THR A 141 12.73 0.63 -9.63
N ASN A 142 11.78 0.67 -8.68
CA ASN A 142 11.51 1.73 -7.68
C ASN A 142 11.74 3.22 -8.05
N ALA A 143 11.72 3.60 -9.34
CA ALA A 143 12.08 4.96 -9.75
C ALA A 143 10.89 5.92 -9.71
N ILE A 144 9.70 5.51 -10.13
CA ILE A 144 8.53 6.40 -10.25
C ILE A 144 7.28 5.54 -10.01
N GLY A 145 6.42 6.01 -9.10
CA GLY A 145 5.59 5.20 -8.22
C GLY A 145 4.72 4.12 -8.83
N TYR A 146 4.71 2.94 -8.19
CA TYR A 146 3.61 1.98 -8.25
C TYR A 146 3.62 1.15 -6.97
N LYS A 147 2.87 1.59 -5.93
CA LYS A 147 2.53 0.79 -4.73
C LYS A 147 1.82 -0.53 -5.08
N GLU A 148 1.44 -0.71 -6.34
CA GLU A 148 0.63 -1.81 -6.84
C GLU A 148 1.46 -3.01 -7.32
N ARG A 149 2.61 -2.84 -7.98
CA ARG A 149 3.24 -3.95 -8.73
C ARG A 149 3.77 -5.08 -7.86
N PHE A 150 4.31 -4.78 -6.67
CA PHE A 150 4.80 -5.83 -5.77
C PHE A 150 3.66 -6.57 -5.07
N LYS A 151 2.62 -5.83 -4.65
CA LYS A 151 1.40 -6.41 -4.06
C LYS A 151 0.65 -7.23 -5.08
N GLU A 152 0.47 -6.72 -6.31
CA GLU A 152 -0.07 -7.43 -7.45
C GLU A 152 0.77 -8.66 -7.78
N PHE A 153 2.10 -8.53 -7.80
CA PHE A 153 2.99 -9.68 -8.03
C PHE A 153 2.69 -10.76 -6.99
N MET A 154 2.70 -10.42 -5.70
CA MET A 154 2.41 -11.35 -4.60
C MET A 154 1.00 -11.96 -4.63
N GLN A 155 -0.01 -11.18 -5.02
CA GLN A 155 -1.41 -11.64 -5.17
C GLN A 155 -1.60 -12.55 -6.39
N ARG A 156 -0.79 -12.36 -7.44
CA ARG A 156 -0.78 -13.18 -8.66
C ARG A 156 -0.06 -14.52 -8.48
N LEU A 157 0.65 -14.75 -7.37
CA LEU A 157 1.44 -15.97 -7.19
C LEU A 157 0.55 -17.19 -6.96
N SER A 158 0.65 -18.16 -7.86
CA SER A 158 0.30 -19.55 -7.61
C SER A 158 1.44 -20.26 -6.84
N ARG A 159 1.27 -21.54 -6.50
CA ARG A 159 2.14 -22.34 -5.60
C ARG A 159 3.63 -22.48 -5.98
N GLY A 160 4.14 -21.80 -7.02
CA GLY A 160 5.48 -21.97 -7.58
C GLY A 160 6.34 -20.72 -7.73
N THR A 161 5.88 -19.54 -7.27
CA THR A 161 6.58 -18.27 -7.48
C THR A 161 7.32 -17.79 -6.22
N CYS A 162 8.52 -17.24 -6.41
CA CYS A 162 9.46 -16.89 -5.34
C CYS A 162 9.87 -15.40 -5.43
N VAL A 163 10.13 -14.80 -4.28
CA VAL A 163 10.61 -13.43 -4.13
C VAL A 163 11.98 -13.42 -3.46
N ILE A 164 12.96 -12.81 -4.10
CA ILE A 164 14.26 -12.51 -3.51
C ILE A 164 14.20 -11.10 -2.94
N LEU A 165 14.50 -10.95 -1.65
CA LEU A 165 14.61 -9.65 -1.00
C LEU A 165 16.09 -9.31 -0.83
N VAL A 166 16.58 -8.23 -1.46
CA VAL A 166 17.95 -7.75 -1.22
C VAL A 166 17.88 -6.63 -0.18
N ILE A 167 18.22 -6.98 1.05
CA ILE A 167 18.04 -6.13 2.23
C ILE A 167 19.35 -5.41 2.55
N SER A 168 19.38 -4.10 2.35
CA SER A 168 20.45 -3.18 2.78
C SER A 168 19.99 -2.26 3.92
N ASP A 169 20.88 -1.43 4.47
CA ASP A 169 20.49 -0.41 5.44
C ASP A 169 19.44 0.55 4.87
N GLN A 170 19.64 0.95 3.61
CA GLN A 170 18.73 1.83 2.87
C GLN A 170 17.39 1.16 2.59
N TYR A 171 17.35 -0.16 2.40
CA TYR A 171 16.10 -0.89 2.25
C TYR A 171 15.25 -0.76 3.53
N LEU A 172 15.85 -0.99 4.70
CA LEU A 172 15.17 -0.98 6.01
C LEU A 172 14.72 0.43 6.46
N LYS A 173 15.23 1.47 5.80
CA LYS A 173 14.88 2.89 6.02
C LYS A 173 13.99 3.48 4.93
N SER A 174 13.75 2.73 3.85
CA SER A 174 12.92 3.15 2.72
C SER A 174 11.44 2.90 3.03
N GLU A 175 10.63 3.95 2.96
CA GLU A 175 9.17 3.89 3.15
C GLU A 175 8.51 2.87 2.23
N ASN A 176 8.75 2.95 0.93
CA ASN A 176 8.14 2.05 -0.05
C ASN A 176 8.51 0.58 0.23
N CYS A 177 9.80 0.31 0.43
CA CYS A 177 10.28 -1.06 0.65
C CYS A 177 9.73 -1.65 1.94
N MET A 178 9.71 -0.85 3.02
CA MET A 178 9.21 -1.32 4.31
C MET A 178 7.69 -1.46 4.33
N TYR A 179 6.95 -0.56 3.67
CA TYR A 179 5.51 -0.70 3.50
C TYR A 179 5.16 -2.01 2.78
N GLU A 180 5.81 -2.26 1.64
CA GLU A 180 5.66 -3.49 0.88
C GLU A 180 5.97 -4.73 1.72
N LEU A 181 7.10 -4.72 2.43
CA LEU A 181 7.52 -5.81 3.31
C LEU A 181 6.53 -6.07 4.46
N VAL A 182 5.96 -5.01 5.03
CA VAL A 182 4.94 -5.12 6.08
C VAL A 182 3.64 -5.70 5.53
N GLU A 183 3.18 -5.22 4.37
CA GLU A 183 1.94 -5.70 3.74
C GLU A 183 2.01 -7.18 3.39
N ILE A 184 3.11 -7.64 2.80
CA ILE A 184 3.28 -9.05 2.43
C ILE A 184 3.45 -9.94 3.65
N ALA A 185 4.05 -9.45 4.73
CA ALA A 185 4.25 -10.22 5.95
C ALA A 185 2.93 -10.51 6.70
N LYS A 186 1.83 -9.84 6.32
CA LYS A 186 0.47 -10.17 6.79
C LYS A 186 -0.03 -11.50 6.20
N ASP A 187 0.51 -11.94 5.07
CA ASP A 187 0.19 -13.24 4.48
C ASP A 187 0.89 -14.37 5.27
N LYS A 188 0.11 -15.36 5.71
CA LYS A 188 0.61 -16.50 6.50
C LYS A 188 1.61 -17.38 5.75
N GLU A 189 1.60 -17.37 4.42
CA GLU A 189 2.49 -18.18 3.59
C GLU A 189 3.67 -17.36 3.04
N PHE A 190 3.82 -16.12 3.51
CA PHE A 190 4.89 -15.21 3.12
C PHE A 190 6.29 -15.83 3.27
N TYR A 191 6.59 -16.39 4.45
CA TYR A 191 7.92 -16.92 4.77
C TYR A 191 8.36 -18.10 3.88
N LYS A 192 7.42 -18.81 3.23
CA LYS A 192 7.74 -19.90 2.29
C LYS A 192 8.13 -19.41 0.91
N ARG A 193 7.84 -18.14 0.61
CA ARG A 193 7.98 -17.56 -0.73
C ARG A 193 9.10 -16.53 -0.81
N ILE A 194 9.60 -16.03 0.31
CA ILE A 194 10.73 -15.10 0.34
C ILE A 194 12.09 -15.75 0.58
N PHE A 195 13.09 -15.20 -0.07
CA PHE A 195 14.50 -15.57 0.02
C PHE A 195 15.31 -14.30 0.29
N PRO A 196 15.50 -13.93 1.57
CA PRO A 196 16.20 -12.71 1.93
C PRO A 196 17.72 -12.89 1.78
N ILE A 197 18.34 -11.94 1.08
CA ILE A 197 19.78 -11.76 0.97
C ILE A 197 20.14 -10.49 1.75
N ILE A 198 20.79 -10.67 2.89
CA ILE A 198 21.15 -9.57 3.79
C ILE A 198 22.53 -9.03 3.39
N LEU A 199 22.59 -7.75 3.04
CA LEU A 199 23.85 -7.07 2.74
C LEU A 199 24.61 -6.73 4.03
N ALA A 200 25.92 -6.49 3.91
CA ALA A 200 26.79 -6.27 5.07
C ALA A 200 26.43 -5.01 5.88
N ASP A 201 25.79 -4.03 5.25
CA ASP A 201 25.34 -2.78 5.88
C ASP A 201 23.98 -2.92 6.59
N ALA A 202 23.19 -3.96 6.27
CA ALA A 202 21.95 -4.29 6.96
C ALA A 202 22.25 -4.96 8.32
N ASN A 203 22.45 -4.13 9.34
CA ASN A 203 22.91 -4.54 10.66
C ASN A 203 21.80 -5.20 11.51
N ILE A 204 21.21 -6.31 11.04
CA ILE A 204 20.07 -6.95 11.71
C ILE A 204 20.44 -8.13 12.61
N PHE A 205 21.69 -8.61 12.58
CA PHE A 205 22.11 -9.79 13.37
C PHE A 205 22.28 -9.49 14.87
N LYS A 206 22.64 -8.24 15.22
CA LYS A 206 22.82 -7.82 16.61
C LYS A 206 21.60 -7.07 17.10
N ALA A 207 21.08 -7.44 18.28
CA ALA A 207 19.89 -6.80 18.85
C ALA A 207 20.05 -5.27 19.04
N ILE A 208 21.23 -4.81 19.47
CA ILE A 208 21.52 -3.38 19.65
C ILE A 208 21.47 -2.61 18.33
N GLU A 209 21.87 -3.25 17.23
CA GLU A 209 21.84 -2.64 15.90
C GLU A 209 20.40 -2.60 15.35
N ARG A 210 19.60 -3.65 15.59
CA ARG A 210 18.17 -3.66 15.24
C ARG A 210 17.38 -2.54 15.93
N ILE A 211 17.71 -2.23 17.18
CA ILE A 211 17.10 -1.12 17.92
C ILE A 211 17.32 0.21 17.19
N LYS A 212 18.41 0.39 16.43
CA LYS A 212 18.63 1.62 15.65
C LYS A 212 17.57 1.81 14.57
N TYR A 213 17.08 0.74 13.94
CA TYR A 213 15.98 0.84 12.98
C TYR A 213 14.65 1.18 13.66
N VAL A 214 14.38 0.62 14.85
CA VAL A 214 13.20 1.00 15.64
C VAL A 214 13.24 2.49 15.95
N LYS A 215 14.39 2.98 16.45
CA LYS A 215 14.61 4.39 16.75
C LYS A 215 14.46 5.29 15.52
N TYR A 216 14.99 4.87 14.37
CA TYR A 216 14.84 5.61 13.11
C TYR A 216 13.35 5.86 12.78
N TRP A 217 12.53 4.81 12.81
CA TRP A 217 11.09 4.96 12.52
C TRP A 217 10.34 5.76 13.59
N GLU A 218 10.74 5.65 14.86
CA GLU A 218 10.20 6.51 15.93
C GLU A 218 10.53 8.00 15.70
N GLU A 219 11.73 8.30 15.22
CA GLU A 219 12.14 9.66 14.85
C GLU A 219 11.35 10.18 13.64
N GLN A 220 11.18 9.37 12.59
CA GLN A 220 10.35 9.73 11.43
C GLN A 220 8.90 10.00 11.81
N ILE A 221 8.29 9.18 12.67
CA ILE A 221 6.94 9.41 13.20
C ILE A 221 6.90 10.75 13.95
N LYS A 222 7.88 11.00 14.82
CA LYS A 222 7.93 12.22 15.64
C LYS A 222 8.08 13.49 14.78
N GLU A 223 8.92 13.44 13.75
CA GLU A 223 9.11 14.54 12.81
C GLU A 223 7.81 14.85 12.06
N LEU A 224 7.16 13.82 11.52
CA LEU A 224 5.91 13.97 10.78
C LEU A 224 4.75 14.41 11.69
N ASP A 225 4.60 13.84 12.89
CA ASP A 225 3.59 14.26 13.88
C ASP A 225 3.78 15.73 14.29
N LYS A 226 5.02 16.21 14.37
CA LYS A 226 5.30 17.62 14.67
C LYS A 226 4.88 18.52 13.51
N ALA A 227 5.27 18.16 12.28
CA ALA A 227 4.91 18.92 11.08
C ALA A 227 3.38 19.00 10.88
N ILE A 228 2.67 17.89 11.11
CA ILE A 228 1.19 17.83 11.05
C ILE A 228 0.54 18.81 12.05
N LYS A 229 1.14 19.01 13.23
CA LYS A 229 0.61 19.92 14.26
C LYS A 229 0.85 21.40 13.97
N GLU A 230 1.79 21.72 13.07
CA GLU A 230 2.14 23.09 12.71
C GLU A 230 1.24 23.67 11.60
N VAL A 231 0.41 22.84 10.98
CA VAL A 231 -0.49 23.21 9.89
C VAL A 231 -1.96 23.07 10.31
N SER A 232 -2.89 23.69 9.58
CA SER A 232 -4.32 23.47 9.85
C SER A 232 -4.71 22.02 9.53
N ALA A 233 -5.73 21.51 10.22
CA ALA A 233 -6.18 20.13 10.04
C ALA A 233 -6.86 19.86 8.68
N ASP A 234 -7.07 20.91 7.88
CA ASP A 234 -7.75 20.85 6.60
C ASP A 234 -6.84 20.23 5.53
N ASN A 235 -7.40 19.37 4.68
CA ASN A 235 -6.71 18.77 3.52
C ASN A 235 -5.43 17.95 3.82
N LEU A 236 -5.30 17.38 5.02
CA LEU A 236 -4.17 16.49 5.39
C LEU A 236 -4.36 15.03 4.98
N GLN A 237 -5.29 14.74 4.07
CA GLN A 237 -5.49 13.41 3.51
C GLN A 237 -4.23 12.99 2.72
N GLY A 238 -3.85 11.71 2.77
CA GLY A 238 -2.53 11.25 2.31
C GLY A 238 -1.43 11.39 3.38
N ILE A 239 -1.22 12.59 3.95
CA ILE A 239 -0.20 12.79 5.00
C ILE A 239 -0.53 11.99 6.27
N ARG A 240 -1.82 11.93 6.63
CA ARG A 240 -2.31 11.06 7.71
C ARG A 240 -2.12 9.56 7.41
N GLU A 241 -2.16 9.18 6.14
CA GLU A 241 -1.95 7.79 5.73
C GLU A 241 -0.46 7.41 5.83
N ASP A 242 0.44 8.33 5.48
CA ASP A 242 1.88 8.14 5.59
C ASP A 242 2.31 7.96 7.06
N ILE A 243 1.78 8.76 7.98
CA ILE A 243 2.11 8.58 9.41
C ILE A 243 1.58 7.26 9.98
N ASP A 244 0.41 6.81 9.54
CA ASP A 244 -0.13 5.52 9.94
C ASP A 244 0.70 4.37 9.36
N GLN A 245 1.22 4.50 8.14
CA GLN A 245 2.19 3.57 7.57
C GLN A 245 3.48 3.53 8.39
N TYR A 246 4.01 4.67 8.82
CA TYR A 246 5.23 4.71 9.64
C TYR A 246 5.02 4.01 10.99
N ARG A 247 3.85 4.20 11.61
CA ARG A 247 3.47 3.52 12.85
C ARG A 247 3.38 2.00 12.65
N GLU A 248 2.79 1.55 11.55
CA GLU A 248 2.71 0.12 11.23
C GLU A 248 4.11 -0.49 11.00
N ILE A 249 4.97 0.21 10.26
CA ILE A 249 6.37 -0.21 10.06
C ILE A 249 7.08 -0.32 11.40
N ARG A 250 7.01 0.73 12.23
CA ARG A 250 7.62 0.75 13.57
C ARG A 250 7.14 -0.42 14.43
N ASN A 251 5.85 -0.72 14.42
CA ASN A 251 5.28 -1.79 15.23
C ASN A 251 5.70 -3.19 14.76
N THR A 252 6.09 -3.33 13.49
CA THR A 252 6.37 -4.61 12.86
C THR A 252 7.88 -4.86 12.66
N ILE A 253 8.70 -3.82 12.57
CA ILE A 253 10.12 -3.91 12.17
C ILE A 253 10.97 -4.79 13.09
N ALA A 254 10.71 -4.78 14.39
CA ALA A 254 11.42 -5.64 15.33
C ALA A 254 11.18 -7.13 15.02
N LYS A 255 9.93 -7.50 14.73
CA LYS A 255 9.56 -8.87 14.35
C LYS A 255 10.08 -9.24 12.96
N LEU A 256 10.02 -8.32 12.00
CA LEU A 256 10.51 -8.57 10.64
C LEU A 256 12.02 -8.78 10.61
N THR A 257 12.79 -7.94 11.27
CA THR A 257 14.24 -8.07 11.32
C THR A 257 14.69 -9.32 12.09
N ASP A 258 13.91 -9.79 13.07
CA ASP A 258 14.10 -11.09 13.72
C ASP A 258 13.85 -12.25 12.77
N LEU A 259 12.73 -12.23 12.05
CA LEU A 259 12.41 -13.23 11.02
C LEU A 259 13.48 -13.29 9.91
N LEU A 260 13.86 -12.13 9.36
CA LEU A 260 14.84 -12.03 8.27
C LEU A 260 16.23 -12.54 8.69
N ARG A 261 16.62 -12.27 9.95
CA ARG A 261 17.83 -12.80 10.55
C ARG A 261 17.75 -14.33 10.64
N ASP A 262 16.67 -14.86 11.20
CA ASP A 262 16.52 -16.30 11.43
C ASP A 262 16.54 -17.10 10.11
N MET A 263 16.06 -16.51 9.02
CA MET A 263 16.14 -17.09 7.67
C MET A 263 17.55 -17.12 7.06
N ASN A 264 18.53 -16.45 7.69
CA ASN A 264 19.92 -16.35 7.24
C ASN A 264 20.91 -17.03 8.22
N THR A 265 20.41 -17.86 9.14
CA THR A 265 21.19 -18.67 10.09
C THR A 265 20.94 -20.14 9.87
#